data_AF-A0A965HI73-F1
#
_entry.id   AF-A0A965HI73-F1
#
_cell.length_a   1.000
_cell.length_b   1.000
_cell.length_c   1.000
_cell.angle_alpha   90.00
_cell.angle_beta   90.00
_cell.angle_gamma   90.00
#
_symmetry.space_group_name_H-M   'P 1'
#
loop_
_entity.id
_entity.type
_entity.pdbx_description
1 polymer ?
#
loop_
_entity_poly.entity_id
_entity_poly.type
_entity_poly.pdbx_seq_one_letter_code
_entity_poly.pdbx_strand_id
1 'polypeptide(L)'
;FVDRIQQRKSDPQPTSAPYKIDDFRLNDGQLSVSINGQPVLPLPVRFAAEQKNLELTDFTQLQLSTRFTIPSSDINYPAYDLSLTNLRGNLFFSLGQDSTGQRAKNVVPTLFADQITFRKLTAQNLSIAVTVDSQGIYGRANALLGGGSLDGGFSLEFRPDLPWSAWSSTSNMESRVITDALTPGTFQLRSTVDAIVNVNAQGKDIRGAYGTISFRNGGQLAIPALQAAEDRIPAGWNWIKQGSARAALGVIRNYNFSEGEIRAVYNPPAGRLTLNLRGPEGKRDITLNWLPPGS
;
A
#
# COMPACT_ATOMS: atom_id res chain seq x y z
N PHE A 1 -51.87 -60.10 29.66
CA PHE A 1 -50.73 -61.01 29.86
C PHE A 1 -50.18 -61.38 28.48
N VAL A 2 -49.34 -60.50 27.92
CA VAL A 2 -47.88 -60.71 27.68
C VAL A 2 -47.71 -61.06 26.19
N ASP A 3 -46.95 -60.42 25.31
CA ASP A 3 -46.11 -59.23 25.32
C ASP A 3 -45.99 -58.73 23.88
N ARG A 4 -46.13 -57.42 23.67
CA ARG A 4 -45.59 -56.71 22.51
C ARG A 4 -44.21 -56.22 22.89
N ILE A 5 -43.14 -56.86 22.44
CA ILE A 5 -41.87 -56.19 22.21
C ILE A 5 -41.34 -56.66 20.85
N GLN A 6 -41.63 -55.86 19.84
CA GLN A 6 -40.82 -55.79 18.63
C GLN A 6 -39.38 -55.57 19.07
N GLN A 7 -38.50 -56.52 18.74
CA GLN A 7 -37.07 -56.31 18.76
C GLN A 7 -36.74 -55.22 17.72
N ARG A 8 -36.81 -53.95 18.14
CA ARG A 8 -35.98 -52.91 17.54
C ARG A 8 -34.56 -53.22 17.96
N LYS A 9 -33.82 -53.84 17.06
CA LYS A 9 -32.36 -53.80 17.05
C LYS A 9 -32.00 -52.31 17.03
N SER A 10 -31.56 -51.79 18.16
CA SER A 10 -30.99 -50.45 18.24
C SER A 10 -29.72 -50.49 17.41
N ASP A 11 -29.73 -49.85 16.25
CA ASP A 11 -28.48 -49.49 15.57
C ASP A 11 -27.62 -48.73 16.59
N PRO A 12 -26.32 -49.07 16.74
CA PRO A 12 -25.45 -48.28 17.57
C PRO A 12 -25.48 -46.85 17.04
N GLN A 13 -25.93 -45.89 17.87
CA GLN A 13 -25.77 -44.48 17.56
C GLN A 13 -24.30 -44.26 17.19
N PRO A 14 -24.01 -43.57 16.07
CA PRO A 14 -22.65 -43.14 15.78
C PRO A 14 -22.15 -42.37 16.98
N THR A 15 -21.08 -42.91 17.53
CA THR A 15 -20.26 -42.43 18.63
C THR A 15 -20.05 -40.93 18.53
N SER A 16 -20.16 -40.24 19.66
CA SER A 16 -19.69 -38.88 19.86
C SER A 16 -18.39 -38.62 19.09
N ALA A 17 -18.26 -37.46 18.45
CA ALA A 17 -17.05 -37.04 17.75
C ALA A 17 -15.79 -37.52 18.51
N PRO A 18 -14.87 -38.25 17.86
CA PRO A 18 -13.85 -39.04 18.56
C PRO A 18 -12.93 -38.18 19.43
N TYR A 19 -12.84 -36.87 19.15
CA TYR A 19 -12.18 -35.88 19.99
C TYR A 19 -12.92 -34.54 19.95
N LYS A 20 -13.14 -33.96 21.14
CA LYS A 20 -13.65 -32.59 21.31
C LYS A 20 -12.57 -31.75 21.98
N ILE A 21 -12.19 -30.65 21.35
CA ILE A 21 -11.30 -29.65 21.95
C ILE A 21 -12.20 -28.57 22.54
N ASP A 22 -12.25 -28.47 23.87
CA ASP A 22 -13.11 -27.51 24.56
C ASP A 22 -12.62 -26.06 24.39
N ASP A 23 -11.30 -25.84 24.46
CA ASP A 23 -10.65 -24.54 24.28
C ASP A 23 -9.36 -24.71 23.46
N PHE A 24 -9.27 -23.98 22.36
CA PHE A 24 -8.04 -23.80 21.59
C PHE A 24 -7.65 -22.33 21.64
N ARG A 25 -6.48 -22.04 22.23
CA ARG A 25 -5.90 -20.69 22.29
C ARG A 25 -4.50 -20.70 21.73
N LEU A 26 -4.26 -19.86 20.72
CA LEU A 26 -2.91 -19.51 20.27
C LEU A 26 -2.63 -18.06 20.66
N ASN A 27 -1.54 -17.82 21.36
CA ASN A 27 -1.04 -16.50 21.69
C ASN A 27 0.34 -16.31 21.05
N ASP A 28 0.62 -15.12 20.54
CA ASP A 28 1.91 -14.75 19.93
C ASP A 28 2.27 -15.59 18.70
N GLY A 29 1.27 -16.02 17.92
CA GLY A 29 1.48 -16.77 16.69
C GLY A 29 2.16 -15.92 15.62
N GLN A 30 3.01 -16.55 14.80
CA GLN A 30 3.61 -15.94 13.61
C GLN A 30 2.87 -16.41 12.36
N LEU A 31 2.37 -15.47 11.55
CA LEU A 31 1.70 -15.80 10.29
C LEU A 31 2.75 -15.84 9.18
N SER A 32 2.83 -16.94 8.43
CA SER A 32 3.67 -17.05 7.24
C SER A 32 2.83 -17.51 6.07
N VAL A 33 3.05 -16.92 4.90
CA VAL A 33 2.39 -17.32 3.66
C VAL A 33 3.36 -18.22 2.88
N SER A 34 2.91 -19.40 2.47
CA SER A 34 3.69 -20.25 1.57
C SER A 34 3.01 -20.25 0.20
N ILE A 35 3.78 -19.98 -0.85
CA ILE A 35 3.31 -20.07 -2.23
C ILE A 35 4.03 -21.26 -2.87
N ASN A 36 3.27 -22.25 -3.35
CA ASN A 36 3.81 -23.48 -3.95
C ASN A 36 4.82 -24.24 -3.07
N GLY A 37 4.57 -24.33 -1.76
CA GLY A 37 5.41 -25.07 -0.82
C GLY A 37 6.75 -24.40 -0.47
N GLN A 38 7.03 -23.22 -1.02
CA GLN A 38 8.15 -22.38 -0.61
C GLN A 38 7.66 -21.40 0.47
N PRO A 39 8.33 -21.29 1.63
CA PRO A 39 8.01 -20.26 2.60
C PRO A 39 8.38 -18.90 2.02
N VAL A 40 7.38 -18.03 1.81
CA VAL A 40 7.62 -16.71 1.22
C VAL A 40 6.95 -15.67 2.12
N LEU A 41 7.77 -15.07 2.98
CA LEU A 41 7.48 -13.92 3.82
C LEU A 41 6.75 -14.25 5.15
N PRO A 42 7.47 -14.25 6.29
CA PRO A 42 6.81 -14.12 7.58
C PRO A 42 6.14 -12.74 7.65
N LEU A 43 4.84 -12.72 7.87
CA LEU A 43 4.13 -11.48 8.21
C LEU A 43 4.50 -11.11 9.63
N PRO A 44 5.01 -9.89 9.84
CA PRO A 44 5.60 -9.52 11.12
C PRO A 44 4.53 -8.94 12.06
N VAL A 45 3.42 -9.66 12.13
CA VAL A 45 2.28 -9.39 13.00
C VAL A 45 2.11 -10.57 13.92
N ARG A 46 2.02 -10.28 15.22
CA ARG A 46 1.65 -11.26 16.22
C ARG A 46 0.15 -11.40 16.18
N PHE A 47 -0.36 -12.62 16.27
CA PHE A 47 -1.80 -12.85 16.30
C PHE A 47 -2.20 -13.73 17.47
N ALA A 48 -3.46 -13.56 17.88
CA ALA A 48 -4.14 -14.43 18.81
C ALA A 48 -5.30 -15.14 18.11
N ALA A 49 -5.47 -16.42 18.37
CA ALA A 49 -6.64 -17.20 17.93
C ALA A 49 -7.31 -17.81 19.15
N GLU A 50 -8.64 -17.75 19.22
CA GLU A 50 -9.41 -18.46 20.24
C GLU A 50 -10.58 -19.17 19.57
N GLN A 51 -10.74 -20.45 19.84
CA GLN A 51 -11.85 -21.26 19.34
C GLN A 51 -12.34 -22.18 20.45
N LYS A 52 -13.66 -22.29 20.59
CA LYS A 52 -14.32 -23.11 21.62
C LYS A 52 -15.11 -24.24 20.96
N ASN A 53 -15.12 -25.41 21.58
CA ASN A 53 -15.88 -26.58 21.15
C ASN A 53 -15.56 -27.02 19.71
N LEU A 54 -14.28 -27.27 19.43
CA LEU A 54 -13.83 -27.79 18.14
C LEU A 54 -14.08 -29.30 18.10
N GLU A 55 -15.01 -29.73 17.26
CA GLU A 55 -15.31 -31.15 17.03
C GLU A 55 -14.46 -31.67 15.87
N LEU A 56 -13.57 -32.62 16.15
CA LEU A 56 -12.70 -33.23 15.14
C LEU A 56 -13.28 -34.58 14.72
N THR A 57 -14.27 -34.55 13.84
CA THR A 57 -14.86 -35.77 13.23
C THR A 57 -14.07 -36.24 12.01
N ASP A 58 -13.54 -35.32 11.21
CA ASP A 58 -12.77 -35.60 10.00
C ASP A 58 -11.83 -34.42 9.68
N PHE A 59 -10.55 -34.68 9.41
CA PHE A 59 -9.57 -33.66 9.02
C PHE A 59 -9.92 -32.99 7.67
N THR A 60 -10.70 -33.67 6.81
CA THR A 60 -11.23 -33.08 5.56
C THR A 60 -12.42 -32.16 5.80
N GLN A 61 -13.08 -32.28 6.95
CA GLN A 61 -14.17 -31.41 7.41
C GLN A 61 -13.70 -30.32 8.37
N LEU A 62 -12.38 -30.16 8.52
CA LEU A 62 -11.77 -29.12 9.34
C LEU A 62 -12.02 -27.76 8.67
N GLN A 63 -13.26 -27.29 8.77
CA GLN A 63 -13.68 -25.96 8.41
C GLN A 63 -13.06 -25.02 9.41
N LEU A 64 -11.81 -24.64 9.16
CA LEU A 64 -11.08 -23.73 10.03
C LEU A 64 -11.64 -22.32 9.78
N SER A 65 -12.80 -22.05 10.38
CA SER A 65 -13.33 -20.69 10.54
C SER A 65 -12.67 -20.09 11.78
N THR A 66 -11.50 -19.47 11.58
CA THR A 66 -10.70 -18.89 12.65
C THR A 66 -10.62 -17.39 12.48
N ARG A 67 -10.95 -16.68 13.56
CA ARG A 67 -10.67 -15.26 13.70
C ARG A 67 -9.31 -15.09 14.37
N PHE A 68 -8.37 -14.52 13.64
CA PHE A 68 -7.10 -14.06 14.18
C PHE A 68 -7.23 -12.60 14.58
N THR A 69 -7.11 -12.33 15.88
CA THR A 69 -7.09 -10.96 16.39
C THR A 69 -5.65 -10.48 16.40
N ILE A 70 -5.40 -9.32 15.77
CA ILE A 70 -4.13 -8.62 15.86
C ILE A 70 -4.27 -7.58 16.98
N PRO A 71 -3.67 -7.80 18.16
CA PRO A 71 -3.69 -6.82 19.22
C PRO A 71 -2.93 -5.57 18.78
N SER A 72 -3.30 -4.44 19.38
CA SER A 72 -2.60 -3.18 19.17
C SER A 72 -1.10 -3.35 19.42
N SER A 73 -0.30 -3.00 18.42
CA SER A 73 1.15 -2.99 18.54
C SER A 73 1.78 -1.94 17.64
N ASP A 74 2.87 -1.37 18.12
CA ASP A 74 3.77 -0.58 17.30
C ASP A 74 4.75 -1.51 16.59
N ILE A 75 4.98 -1.21 15.32
CA ILE A 75 5.78 -2.02 14.44
C ILE A 75 6.84 -1.12 13.80
N ASN A 76 8.09 -1.57 13.85
CA ASN A 76 9.20 -0.84 13.26
C ASN A 76 10.08 -1.77 12.42
N TYR A 77 10.33 -1.38 11.17
CA TYR A 77 11.24 -2.03 10.23
C TYR A 77 12.31 -1.04 9.77
N PRO A 78 13.39 -0.87 10.55
CA PRO A 78 14.47 0.05 10.19
C PRO A 78 15.11 -0.28 8.85
N ALA A 79 15.21 -1.56 8.49
CA ALA A 79 15.80 -2.00 7.21
C ALA A 79 15.03 -1.49 5.97
N TYR A 80 13.76 -1.11 6.13
CA TYR A 80 12.90 -0.60 5.06
C TYR A 80 12.46 0.85 5.28
N ASP A 81 13.02 1.52 6.30
CA ASP A 81 12.54 2.82 6.81
C ASP A 81 11.02 2.86 6.99
N LEU A 82 10.42 1.77 7.51
CA LEU A 82 8.98 1.62 7.63
C LEU A 82 8.58 1.49 9.10
N SER A 83 7.61 2.27 9.55
CA SER A 83 6.99 2.10 10.86
C SER A 83 5.47 2.19 10.78
N LEU A 84 4.79 1.45 11.65
CA LEU A 84 3.35 1.53 11.86
C LEU A 84 3.08 1.73 13.36
N THR A 85 2.18 2.65 13.67
CA THR A 85 1.76 2.94 15.05
C THR A 85 0.35 2.39 15.27
N ASN A 86 0.16 1.70 16.38
CA ASN A 86 -1.12 1.12 16.80
C ASN A 86 -1.75 0.22 15.72
N LEU A 87 -0.95 -0.65 15.08
CA LEU A 87 -1.48 -1.66 14.17
C LEU A 87 -2.37 -2.62 14.94
N ARG A 88 -3.61 -2.80 14.48
CA ARG A 88 -4.63 -3.65 15.10
C ARG A 88 -5.59 -4.16 14.05
N GLY A 89 -6.36 -5.18 14.39
CA GLY A 89 -7.46 -5.60 13.52
C GLY A 89 -7.82 -7.06 13.68
N ASN A 90 -8.56 -7.56 12.69
CA ASN A 90 -8.98 -8.95 12.67
C ASN A 90 -8.73 -9.52 11.28
N LEU A 91 -8.07 -10.66 11.22
CA LEU A 91 -8.02 -11.49 10.03
C LEU A 91 -9.05 -12.61 10.22
N PHE A 92 -9.90 -12.80 9.23
CA PHE A 92 -10.89 -13.85 9.24
C PHE A 92 -10.47 -14.88 8.22
N PHE A 93 -10.25 -16.10 8.68
CA PHE A 93 -9.87 -17.21 7.85
C PHE A 93 -11.00 -18.23 7.85
N SER A 94 -11.43 -18.67 6.68
CA SER A 94 -12.41 -19.73 6.53
C SER A 94 -11.92 -20.68 5.47
N LEU A 95 -11.28 -21.78 5.90
CA LEU A 95 -10.99 -22.88 4.99
C LEU A 95 -12.26 -23.71 4.82
N GLY A 96 -12.78 -23.81 3.59
CA GLY A 96 -13.82 -24.79 3.25
C GLY A 96 -14.99 -24.23 2.46
N GLN A 97 -16.11 -24.95 2.56
CA GLN A 97 -17.42 -24.49 2.12
C GLN A 97 -18.13 -23.83 3.31
N ASP A 98 -18.92 -22.79 3.09
CA ASP A 98 -19.82 -22.25 4.11
C ASP A 98 -20.93 -23.26 4.47
N SER A 99 -21.79 -22.89 5.41
CA SER A 99 -22.91 -23.73 5.89
C SER A 99 -23.93 -24.11 4.80
N THR A 100 -23.79 -23.56 3.58
CA THR A 100 -24.64 -23.85 2.42
C THR A 100 -23.93 -24.69 1.35
N GLY A 101 -22.71 -25.18 1.62
CA GLY A 101 -21.91 -25.94 0.66
C GLY A 101 -21.28 -25.06 -0.44
N GLN A 102 -21.42 -23.74 -0.34
CA GLN A 102 -20.74 -22.81 -1.25
C GLN A 102 -19.33 -22.56 -0.78
N ARG A 103 -18.41 -22.30 -1.71
CA ARG A 103 -17.02 -21.96 -1.36
C ARG A 103 -17.03 -20.78 -0.39
N ALA A 104 -16.41 -20.93 0.77
CA ALA A 104 -16.37 -19.87 1.77
C ALA A 104 -15.81 -18.60 1.12
N LYS A 105 -16.56 -17.50 1.23
CA LYS A 105 -16.11 -16.18 0.77
C LYS A 105 -14.99 -15.76 1.71
N ASN A 106 -13.74 -16.01 1.31
CA ASN A 106 -12.56 -15.62 2.08
C ASN A 106 -12.66 -14.13 2.43
N VAL A 107 -12.80 -13.91 3.72
CA VAL A 107 -13.32 -12.68 4.32
C VAL A 107 -12.29 -11.57 4.24
N VAL A 108 -12.79 -10.34 4.07
CA VAL A 108 -12.08 -9.06 4.10
C VAL A 108 -11.30 -8.91 5.42
N PRO A 109 -9.98 -9.11 5.46
CA PRO A 109 -9.17 -8.83 6.64
C PRO A 109 -9.03 -7.33 6.76
N THR A 110 -9.51 -6.77 7.87
CA THR A 110 -9.50 -5.31 8.08
C THR A 110 -8.46 -4.98 9.13
N LEU A 111 -7.29 -4.55 8.66
CA LEU A 111 -6.21 -4.03 9.49
C LEU A 111 -6.31 -2.52 9.56
N PHE A 112 -5.99 -1.97 10.73
CA PHE A 112 -6.01 -0.54 10.99
C PHE A 112 -4.70 -0.14 11.66
N ALA A 113 -4.15 1.00 11.27
CA ALA A 113 -3.05 1.64 11.99
C ALA A 113 -3.36 3.14 12.11
N ASP A 114 -2.99 3.75 13.23
CA ASP A 114 -3.19 5.18 13.42
C ASP A 114 -2.23 5.97 12.54
N GLN A 115 -1.04 5.42 12.31
CA GLN A 115 -0.01 6.02 11.48
C GLN A 115 0.80 4.96 10.74
N ILE A 116 1.17 5.25 9.49
CA ILE A 116 2.23 4.56 8.75
C ILE A 116 3.24 5.61 8.29
N THR A 117 4.51 5.35 8.55
CA THR A 117 5.61 6.18 8.06
C THR A 117 6.52 5.34 7.19
N PHE A 118 6.68 5.73 5.93
CA PHE A 118 7.68 5.17 5.02
C PHE A 118 8.69 6.23 4.66
N ARG A 119 9.95 6.02 5.01
CA ARG A 119 11.03 7.01 4.97
C ARG A 119 10.67 8.23 5.80
N LYS A 120 10.18 9.29 5.14
CA LYS A 120 9.72 10.54 5.77
C LYS A 120 8.26 10.86 5.45
N LEU A 121 7.60 9.99 4.69
CA LEU A 121 6.20 10.13 4.32
C LEU A 121 5.33 9.50 5.39
N THR A 122 4.49 10.31 5.99
CA THR A 122 3.59 9.86 7.05
C THR A 122 2.14 9.96 6.58
N ALA A 123 1.43 8.84 6.60
CA ALA A 123 -0.01 8.79 6.42
C ALA A 123 -0.69 8.37 7.72
N GLN A 124 -1.91 8.85 7.94
CA GLN A 124 -2.69 8.66 9.16
C GLN A 124 -3.97 7.87 8.88
N ASN A 125 -4.56 7.27 9.92
CA ASN A 125 -5.83 6.54 9.83
C ASN A 125 -5.83 5.49 8.71
N LEU A 126 -4.79 4.67 8.66
CA LEU A 126 -4.65 3.61 7.68
C LEU A 126 -5.69 2.53 7.93
N SER A 127 -6.39 2.12 6.88
CA SER A 127 -7.27 0.96 6.84
C SER A 127 -6.90 0.10 5.64
N ILE A 128 -6.67 -1.20 5.86
CA ILE A 128 -6.29 -2.15 4.81
C ILE A 128 -7.28 -3.31 4.83
N ALA A 129 -7.83 -3.62 3.66
CA ALA A 129 -8.60 -4.80 3.32
C ALA A 129 -7.74 -5.74 2.45
N VAL A 130 -7.68 -7.05 2.74
CA VAL A 130 -6.89 -8.06 1.96
C VAL A 130 -7.62 -9.38 1.66
N THR A 131 -8.33 -9.54 0.56
CA THR A 131 -8.90 -10.85 0.20
C THR A 131 -7.85 -11.82 -0.37
N VAL A 132 -7.91 -13.10 0.02
CA VAL A 132 -7.08 -14.18 -0.56
C VAL A 132 -7.99 -15.27 -1.11
N ASP A 133 -7.76 -15.75 -2.32
CA ASP A 133 -8.46 -16.90 -2.89
C ASP A 133 -7.52 -17.78 -3.72
N SER A 134 -8.06 -18.77 -4.44
CA SER A 134 -7.23 -19.67 -5.25
C SER A 134 -6.57 -19.01 -6.46
N GLN A 135 -7.00 -17.81 -6.85
CA GLN A 135 -6.45 -17.06 -7.98
C GLN A 135 -5.40 -16.05 -7.52
N GLY A 136 -5.45 -15.57 -6.28
CA GLY A 136 -4.45 -14.62 -5.78
C GLY A 136 -4.76 -13.95 -4.45
N ILE A 137 -4.03 -12.87 -4.20
CA ILE A 137 -4.18 -11.95 -3.07
C ILE A 137 -4.58 -10.58 -3.64
N TYR A 138 -5.63 -10.00 -3.09
CA TYR A 138 -6.18 -8.72 -3.52
C TYR A 138 -6.30 -7.81 -2.30
N GLY A 139 -5.84 -6.58 -2.39
CA GLY A 139 -5.97 -5.65 -1.30
C GLY A 139 -6.43 -4.27 -1.71
N ARG A 140 -7.00 -3.56 -0.73
CA ARG A 140 -7.37 -2.15 -0.82
C ARG A 140 -6.91 -1.46 0.45
N ALA A 141 -6.38 -0.25 0.32
CA ALA A 141 -5.98 0.58 1.44
C ALA A 141 -6.61 1.97 1.31
N ASN A 142 -6.92 2.59 2.44
CA ASN A 142 -7.22 4.02 2.53
C ASN A 142 -6.49 4.64 3.73
N ALA A 143 -6.11 5.91 3.60
CA ALA A 143 -5.44 6.68 4.63
C ALA A 143 -5.62 8.19 4.38
N LEU A 144 -5.12 9.02 5.29
CA LEU A 144 -4.96 10.46 5.12
C LEU A 144 -3.49 10.80 4.92
N LEU A 145 -3.16 11.56 3.89
CA LEU A 145 -1.79 11.97 3.57
C LEU A 145 -1.75 13.45 3.21
N GLY A 146 -0.95 14.23 3.93
CA GLY A 146 -0.77 15.67 3.65
C GLY A 146 -2.07 16.47 3.61
N GLY A 147 -2.99 16.20 4.53
CA GLY A 147 -4.31 16.84 4.61
C GLY A 147 -5.35 16.32 3.60
N GLY A 148 -4.94 15.48 2.64
CA GLY A 148 -5.81 14.86 1.63
C GLY A 148 -6.14 13.40 1.93
N SER A 149 -6.98 12.81 1.07
CA SER A 149 -7.26 11.37 1.10
C SER A 149 -6.26 10.61 0.22
N LEU A 150 -5.90 9.40 0.65
CA LEU A 150 -5.13 8.43 -0.10
C LEU A 150 -5.95 7.15 -0.18
N ASP A 151 -6.23 6.67 -1.38
CA ASP A 151 -6.78 5.36 -1.68
C ASP A 151 -5.75 4.56 -2.46
N GLY A 152 -5.78 3.24 -2.33
CA GLY A 152 -4.99 2.37 -3.17
C GLY A 152 -5.49 0.95 -3.17
N GLY A 153 -4.93 0.16 -4.06
CA GLY A 153 -5.20 -1.27 -4.11
C GLY A 153 -4.07 -2.02 -4.80
N PHE A 154 -4.06 -3.33 -4.60
CA PHE A 154 -3.11 -4.22 -5.24
C PHE A 154 -3.76 -5.56 -5.56
N SER A 155 -3.17 -6.27 -6.50
CA SER A 155 -3.47 -7.66 -6.82
C SER A 155 -2.18 -8.41 -7.06
N LEU A 156 -2.04 -9.60 -6.50
CA LEU A 156 -0.96 -10.55 -6.76
C LEU A 156 -1.61 -11.86 -7.19
N GLU A 157 -1.31 -12.34 -8.37
CA GLU A 157 -1.95 -13.54 -8.91
C GLU A 157 -1.07 -14.77 -8.73
N PHE A 158 -1.68 -15.90 -8.37
CA PHE A 158 -1.02 -17.19 -8.23
C PHE A 158 -0.85 -17.88 -9.59
N ARG A 159 -0.20 -17.19 -10.52
CA ARG A 159 0.21 -17.70 -11.83
C ARG A 159 1.73 -17.93 -11.87
N PRO A 160 2.26 -18.75 -12.80
CA PRO A 160 3.71 -18.80 -13.02
C PRO A 160 4.21 -17.38 -13.26
N ASP A 161 5.35 -17.00 -12.68
CA ASP A 161 5.93 -15.63 -12.66
C ASP A 161 5.35 -14.61 -11.65
N LEU A 162 4.28 -14.97 -10.93
CA LEU A 162 3.66 -14.13 -9.88
C LEU A 162 3.39 -12.68 -10.35
N PRO A 163 2.48 -12.48 -11.33
CA PRO A 163 2.15 -11.16 -11.81
C PRO A 163 1.42 -10.38 -10.72
N TRP A 164 1.76 -9.11 -10.59
CA TRP A 164 1.09 -8.21 -9.66
C TRP A 164 0.86 -6.82 -10.23
N SER A 165 -0.19 -6.17 -9.75
CA SER A 165 -0.50 -4.78 -10.05
C SER A 165 -0.79 -4.01 -8.77
N ALA A 166 -0.53 -2.71 -8.79
CA ALA A 166 -0.87 -1.82 -7.71
C ALA A 166 -1.29 -0.47 -8.27
N TRP A 167 -2.24 0.18 -7.60
CA TRP A 167 -2.67 1.52 -7.92
C TRP A 167 -2.85 2.35 -6.65
N SER A 168 -2.70 3.65 -6.78
CA SER A 168 -3.06 4.61 -5.74
C SER A 168 -3.68 5.86 -6.36
N SER A 169 -4.53 6.52 -5.58
CA SER A 169 -5.14 7.80 -5.90
C SER A 169 -5.08 8.68 -4.67
N THR A 170 -4.68 9.94 -4.85
CA THR A 170 -4.77 10.95 -3.80
C THR A 170 -5.65 12.10 -4.25
N SER A 171 -6.40 12.67 -3.32
CA SER A 171 -7.22 13.86 -3.57
C SER A 171 -6.90 14.94 -2.55
N ASN A 172 -6.77 16.17 -3.00
CA ASN A 172 -6.48 17.33 -2.16
C ASN A 172 -5.23 17.19 -1.25
N MET A 173 -4.17 16.51 -1.71
CA MET A 173 -2.93 16.34 -0.95
C MET A 173 -2.02 17.58 -1.07
N GLU A 174 -1.40 18.03 0.01
CA GLU A 174 -0.33 19.02 -0.08
C GLU A 174 0.94 18.42 -0.71
N SER A 175 1.32 18.89 -1.91
CA SER A 175 2.46 18.34 -2.67
C SER A 175 3.80 18.46 -1.95
N ARG A 176 3.90 19.40 -1.01
CA ARG A 176 5.10 19.66 -0.22
C ARG A 176 5.51 18.43 0.60
N VAL A 177 4.55 17.66 1.11
CA VAL A 177 4.80 16.44 1.90
C VAL A 177 5.64 15.44 1.09
N ILE A 178 5.40 15.35 -0.22
CA ILE A 178 6.19 14.48 -1.11
C ILE A 178 7.58 15.07 -1.39
N THR A 179 7.65 16.34 -1.80
CA THR A 179 8.92 16.94 -2.21
C THR A 179 9.90 17.11 -1.03
N ASP A 180 9.40 17.42 0.17
CA ASP A 180 10.24 17.52 1.36
C ASP A 180 10.75 16.16 1.84
N ALA A 181 10.00 15.08 1.59
CA ALA A 181 10.41 13.73 1.91
C ALA A 181 11.43 13.15 0.90
N LEU A 182 11.21 13.37 -0.40
CA LEU A 182 11.99 12.75 -1.47
C LEU A 182 13.16 13.59 -1.98
N THR A 183 13.01 14.92 -2.05
CA THR A 183 14.01 15.85 -2.62
C THR A 183 14.28 17.04 -1.68
N PRO A 184 14.65 16.78 -0.42
CA PRO A 184 14.79 17.85 0.59
C PRO A 184 15.79 18.91 0.13
N GLY A 185 15.40 20.18 0.20
CA GLY A 185 16.24 21.33 -0.12
C GLY A 185 16.64 21.50 -1.58
N THR A 186 16.23 20.60 -2.48
CA THR A 186 16.62 20.64 -3.90
C THR A 186 15.50 21.18 -4.77
N PHE A 187 14.30 20.64 -4.57
CA PHE A 187 13.11 20.93 -5.35
C PHE A 187 11.92 20.94 -4.41
N GLN A 188 11.10 21.98 -4.48
CA GLN A 188 9.89 22.12 -3.69
C GLN A 188 8.73 22.51 -4.60
N LEU A 189 7.62 21.82 -4.41
CA LEU A 189 6.38 22.12 -5.09
C LEU A 189 5.32 22.34 -4.03
N ARG A 190 4.72 23.53 -4.03
CA ARG A 190 3.75 23.96 -3.04
C ARG A 190 2.41 24.19 -3.71
N SER A 191 1.54 23.21 -3.58
CA SER A 191 0.19 23.23 -4.12
C SER A 191 -0.65 22.13 -3.45
N THR A 192 -1.95 22.19 -3.66
CA THR A 192 -2.86 21.09 -3.40
C THR A 192 -3.04 20.29 -4.69
N VAL A 193 -2.84 18.98 -4.62
CA VAL A 193 -2.79 18.11 -5.80
C VAL A 193 -3.72 16.92 -5.69
N ASP A 194 -4.20 16.50 -6.86
CA ASP A 194 -4.75 15.16 -7.06
C ASP A 194 -3.72 14.32 -7.81
N ALA A 195 -3.57 13.05 -7.45
CA ALA A 195 -2.64 12.16 -8.14
C ALA A 195 -3.23 10.78 -8.35
N ILE A 196 -2.81 10.12 -9.42
CA ILE A 196 -3.12 8.70 -9.68
C ILE A 196 -1.82 8.03 -10.08
N VAL A 197 -1.55 6.84 -9.55
CA VAL A 197 -0.41 6.01 -9.93
C VAL A 197 -0.89 4.59 -10.17
N ASN A 198 -0.35 3.94 -11.19
CA ASN A 198 -0.58 2.53 -11.51
C ASN A 198 0.76 1.87 -11.85
N VAL A 199 0.94 0.63 -11.40
CA VAL A 199 2.13 -0.19 -11.64
C VAL A 199 1.69 -1.61 -11.97
N ASN A 200 2.32 -2.20 -12.98
CA ASN A 200 2.21 -3.61 -13.33
C ASN A 200 3.60 -4.25 -13.31
N ALA A 201 3.71 -5.47 -12.79
CA ALA A 201 4.97 -6.15 -12.57
C ALA A 201 4.81 -7.68 -12.55
N GLN A 202 5.93 -8.37 -12.64
CA GLN A 202 6.05 -9.83 -12.54
C GLN A 202 7.25 -10.17 -11.67
N GLY A 203 7.04 -10.94 -10.60
CA GLY A 203 8.08 -11.17 -9.60
C GLY A 203 8.66 -9.85 -9.08
N LYS A 204 9.94 -9.61 -9.35
CA LYS A 204 10.65 -8.37 -8.97
C LYS A 204 10.70 -7.32 -10.07
N ASP A 205 10.25 -7.66 -11.28
CA ASP A 205 10.44 -6.84 -12.48
C ASP A 205 9.19 -6.01 -12.76
N ILE A 206 9.34 -4.68 -12.75
CA ILE A 206 8.28 -3.75 -13.17
C ILE A 206 8.15 -3.82 -14.70
N ARG A 207 6.94 -4.13 -15.18
CA ARG A 207 6.59 -4.22 -16.60
C ARG A 207 6.07 -2.90 -17.18
N GLY A 208 5.50 -2.06 -16.33
CA GLY A 208 5.09 -0.71 -16.70
C GLY A 208 4.54 0.06 -15.52
N ALA A 209 4.70 1.38 -15.57
CA ALA A 209 4.06 2.26 -14.60
C ALA A 209 3.56 3.54 -15.27
N TYR A 210 2.48 4.08 -14.74
CA TYR A 210 1.89 5.34 -15.16
C TYR A 210 1.51 6.14 -13.92
N GLY A 211 1.77 7.44 -13.94
CA GLY A 211 1.27 8.33 -12.91
C GLY A 211 0.98 9.73 -13.43
N THR A 212 -0.02 10.36 -12.84
CA THR A 212 -0.36 11.76 -13.07
C THR A 212 -0.54 12.50 -11.77
N ILE A 213 -0.16 13.77 -11.77
CA ILE A 213 -0.40 14.73 -10.69
C ILE A 213 -1.01 15.96 -11.33
N SER A 214 -2.18 16.39 -10.86
CA SER A 214 -2.88 17.59 -11.35
C SER A 214 -2.87 18.69 -10.30
N PHE A 215 -2.61 19.92 -10.74
CA PHE A 215 -2.57 21.10 -9.88
C PHE A 215 -3.76 22.00 -10.23
N ARG A 216 -4.85 21.89 -9.48
CA ARG A 216 -6.11 22.60 -9.82
C ARG A 216 -6.22 24.00 -9.23
N ASN A 217 -5.51 24.28 -8.14
CA ASN A 217 -5.66 25.52 -7.35
C ASN A 217 -4.42 26.42 -7.43
N GLY A 218 -3.61 26.26 -8.47
CA GLY A 218 -2.32 26.94 -8.58
C GLY A 218 -1.32 26.55 -7.49
N GLY A 219 -0.16 27.19 -7.52
CA GLY A 219 0.91 26.90 -6.58
C GLY A 219 2.22 27.56 -6.96
N GLN A 220 3.27 27.13 -6.26
CA GLN A 220 4.62 27.63 -6.46
C GLN A 220 5.59 26.47 -6.65
N LEU A 221 6.37 26.56 -7.72
CA LEU A 221 7.58 25.78 -7.92
C LEU A 221 8.76 26.58 -7.37
N ALA A 222 9.57 25.93 -6.53
CA ALA A 222 10.82 26.48 -6.03
C ALA A 222 11.96 25.46 -6.23
N ILE A 223 13.11 25.93 -6.69
CA ILE A 223 14.33 25.13 -6.87
C ILE A 223 15.45 25.73 -6.01
N PRO A 224 15.44 25.50 -4.67
CA PRO A 224 16.41 26.14 -3.78
C PRO A 224 17.86 25.79 -4.11
N ALA A 225 18.11 24.65 -4.76
CA ALA A 225 19.44 24.27 -5.24
C ALA A 225 20.08 25.32 -6.17
N LEU A 226 19.29 26.19 -6.82
CA LEU A 226 19.81 27.26 -7.67
C LEU A 226 20.33 28.48 -6.89
N GLN A 227 20.12 28.56 -5.56
CA GLN A 227 20.72 29.61 -4.73
C GLN A 227 22.24 29.61 -4.84
N ALA A 228 22.86 28.43 -4.82
CA ALA A 228 24.31 28.31 -4.94
C ALA A 228 24.84 28.80 -6.30
N ALA A 229 24.02 28.79 -7.36
CA ALA A 229 24.38 29.38 -8.64
C ALA A 229 24.30 30.91 -8.60
N GLU A 230 23.34 31.47 -7.87
CA GLU A 230 23.19 32.91 -7.65
C GLU A 230 24.35 33.48 -6.84
N ASP A 231 24.79 32.77 -5.80
CA ASP A 231 25.91 33.16 -4.95
C ASP A 231 27.26 33.14 -5.70
N ARG A 232 27.34 32.42 -6.83
CA ARG A 232 28.53 32.32 -7.70
C ARG A 232 28.57 33.34 -8.82
N ILE A 233 27.61 34.28 -8.90
CA ILE A 233 27.66 35.36 -9.90
C ILE A 233 28.94 36.19 -9.68
N PRO A 234 29.80 36.38 -10.71
CA PRO A 234 31.08 37.05 -10.53
C PRO A 234 30.95 38.49 -10.01
N ALA A 235 31.61 38.78 -8.90
CA ALA A 235 31.60 40.12 -8.28
C ALA A 235 32.21 41.21 -9.18
N GLY A 236 33.09 40.84 -10.13
CA GLY A 236 33.69 41.76 -11.10
C GLY A 236 32.78 42.15 -12.27
N TRP A 237 31.59 41.57 -12.39
CA TRP A 237 30.61 42.00 -13.40
C TRP A 237 30.03 43.38 -13.05
N ASN A 238 29.70 44.17 -14.07
CA ASN A 238 28.98 45.42 -13.84
C ASN A 238 27.56 45.17 -13.30
N TRP A 239 26.95 46.21 -12.73
CA TRP A 239 25.66 46.12 -12.05
C TRP A 239 24.52 45.61 -12.95
N ILE A 240 24.55 45.93 -14.26
CA ILE A 240 23.56 45.45 -15.22
C ILE A 240 23.70 43.94 -15.40
N LYS A 241 24.91 43.44 -15.67
CA LYS A 241 25.17 42.00 -15.86
C LYS A 241 24.81 41.20 -14.61
N GLN A 242 25.17 41.69 -13.43
CA GLN A 242 24.79 41.05 -12.17
C GLN A 242 23.27 41.06 -11.97
N GLY A 243 22.62 42.20 -12.20
CA GLY A 243 21.18 42.36 -12.08
C GLY A 243 20.41 41.43 -13.03
N SER A 244 20.82 41.37 -14.30
CA SER A 244 20.22 40.48 -15.30
C SER A 244 20.41 38.99 -14.95
N ALA A 245 21.60 38.60 -14.48
CA ALA A 245 21.86 37.22 -14.08
C ALA A 245 21.03 36.80 -12.85
N ARG A 246 20.94 37.66 -11.83
CA ARG A 246 20.07 37.44 -10.66
C ARG A 246 18.60 37.35 -11.06
N ALA A 247 18.14 38.25 -11.93
CA ALA A 247 16.76 38.20 -12.42
C ALA A 247 16.47 36.91 -13.20
N ALA A 248 17.38 36.48 -14.08
CA ALA A 248 17.23 35.25 -14.84
C ALA A 248 17.20 34.00 -13.92
N LEU A 249 18.11 33.92 -12.95
CA LEU A 249 18.12 32.84 -11.97
C LEU A 249 16.88 32.87 -11.07
N GLY A 250 16.44 34.05 -10.65
CA GLY A 250 15.24 34.23 -9.82
C GLY A 250 13.99 33.67 -10.50
N VAL A 251 13.82 33.94 -11.79
CA VAL A 251 12.69 33.47 -12.61
C VAL A 251 12.73 31.94 -12.82
N ILE A 252 13.92 31.33 -12.90
CA ILE A 252 14.04 29.86 -12.99
C ILE A 252 13.80 29.22 -11.61
N ARG A 253 14.36 29.83 -10.58
CA ARG A 253 14.34 29.34 -9.20
C ARG A 253 12.93 29.32 -8.63
N ASN A 254 12.14 30.38 -8.85
CA ASN A 254 10.79 30.50 -8.33
C ASN A 254 9.84 30.73 -9.50
N TYR A 255 8.75 29.97 -9.54
CA TYR A 255 7.75 30.10 -10.58
C TYR A 255 6.36 29.86 -10.00
N ASN A 256 5.51 30.88 -10.07
CA ASN A 256 4.12 30.79 -9.66
C ASN A 256 3.27 30.29 -10.85
N PHE A 257 2.36 29.36 -10.58
CA PHE A 257 1.48 28.78 -11.58
C PHE A 257 0.02 28.78 -11.11
N SER A 258 -0.91 28.88 -12.05
CA SER A 258 -2.36 28.78 -11.82
C SER A 258 -2.86 27.35 -12.05
N GLU A 259 -2.23 26.62 -12.96
CA GLU A 259 -2.56 25.25 -13.29
C GLU A 259 -1.30 24.48 -13.71
N GLY A 260 -1.40 23.16 -13.66
CA GLY A 260 -0.35 22.32 -14.19
C GLY A 260 -0.65 20.84 -14.11
N GLU A 261 0.28 20.07 -14.64
CA GLU A 261 0.25 18.63 -14.62
C GLU A 261 1.67 18.06 -14.58
N ILE A 262 1.86 16.97 -13.84
CA ILE A 262 3.00 16.06 -14.00
C ILE A 262 2.47 14.76 -14.57
N ARG A 263 3.12 14.22 -15.60
CA ARG A 263 2.90 12.84 -16.06
C ARG A 263 4.20 12.08 -15.98
N ALA A 264 4.15 10.86 -15.46
CA ALA A 264 5.26 9.92 -15.45
C ALA A 264 4.81 8.63 -16.15
N VAL A 265 5.60 8.17 -17.10
CA VAL A 265 5.40 6.89 -17.79
C VAL A 265 6.70 6.12 -17.73
N TYR A 266 6.63 4.87 -17.30
CA TYR A 266 7.75 3.94 -17.32
C TYR A 266 7.39 2.76 -18.21
N ASN A 267 8.13 2.62 -19.30
CA ASN A 267 8.05 1.51 -20.23
C ASN A 267 9.48 0.94 -20.34
N PRO A 268 9.80 -0.13 -19.58
CA PRO A 268 11.14 -0.68 -19.50
C PRO A 268 11.82 -0.80 -20.88
N PRO A 269 13.10 -0.42 -21.00
CA PRO A 269 14.00 -0.03 -19.91
C PRO A 269 13.95 1.46 -19.55
N ALA A 270 13.10 2.28 -20.16
CA ALA A 270 13.16 3.75 -20.04
C ALA A 270 11.90 4.35 -19.42
N GLY A 271 12.09 5.49 -18.75
CA GLY A 271 11.00 6.30 -18.25
C GLY A 271 11.01 7.72 -18.83
N ARG A 272 9.84 8.34 -18.83
CA ARG A 272 9.63 9.74 -19.22
C ARG A 272 8.74 10.45 -18.19
N LEU A 273 9.19 11.61 -17.74
CA LEU A 273 8.45 12.52 -16.87
C LEU A 273 8.28 13.83 -17.60
N THR A 274 7.05 14.31 -17.68
CA THR A 274 6.70 15.62 -18.23
C THR A 274 6.07 16.46 -17.14
N LEU A 275 6.59 17.67 -16.94
CA LEU A 275 6.02 18.70 -16.08
C LEU A 275 5.54 19.84 -16.99
N ASN A 276 4.27 20.19 -16.89
CA ASN A 276 3.67 21.30 -17.62
C ASN A 276 3.01 22.22 -16.60
N LEU A 277 3.54 23.44 -16.44
CA LEU A 277 2.97 24.47 -15.57
C LEU A 277 2.60 25.70 -16.40
N ARG A 278 1.49 26.35 -16.04
CA ARG A 278 1.01 27.58 -16.68
C ARG A 278 0.75 28.62 -15.59
N GLY A 279 1.17 29.85 -15.82
CA GLY A 279 1.03 30.91 -14.83
C GLY A 279 1.13 32.30 -15.46
N PRO A 280 1.00 33.37 -14.66
CA PRO A 280 1.06 34.75 -15.14
C PRO A 280 2.39 35.09 -15.84
N GLU A 281 3.46 34.43 -15.43
CA GLU A 281 4.83 34.62 -15.96
C GLU A 281 5.09 33.77 -17.23
N GLY A 282 4.09 33.03 -17.72
CA GLY A 282 4.15 32.26 -18.95
C GLY A 282 3.93 30.76 -18.75
N LYS A 283 4.84 29.95 -19.29
CA LYS A 283 4.77 28.48 -19.24
C LYS A 283 6.10 27.83 -18.91
N ARG A 284 6.06 26.73 -18.15
CA ARG A 284 7.19 25.82 -17.92
C ARG A 284 6.84 24.43 -18.44
N ASP A 285 7.55 24.00 -19.46
CA ASP A 285 7.43 22.66 -20.03
C ASP A 285 8.78 21.97 -19.86
N ILE A 286 8.85 20.97 -18.99
CA ILE A 286 10.08 20.22 -18.70
C ILE A 286 9.83 18.76 -19.04
N THR A 287 10.74 18.16 -19.80
CA THR A 287 10.74 16.72 -20.09
C THR A 287 12.03 16.11 -19.60
N LEU A 288 11.91 15.07 -18.78
CA LEU A 288 13.02 14.27 -18.30
C LEU A 288 12.84 12.84 -18.81
N ASN A 289 13.85 12.32 -19.50
CA ASN A 289 13.93 10.91 -19.82
C ASN A 289 14.97 10.29 -18.88
N TRP A 290 14.67 9.15 -18.28
CA TRP A 290 15.60 8.44 -17.39
C TRP A 290 15.69 6.96 -17.73
N LEU A 291 16.84 6.37 -17.40
CA LEU A 291 17.03 4.94 -17.30
C LEU A 291 17.10 4.59 -15.82
N PRO A 292 16.39 3.57 -15.32
CA PRO A 292 16.54 3.11 -13.95
C PRO A 292 18.00 2.70 -13.70
N PRO A 293 18.56 3.01 -12.52
CA PRO A 293 19.89 2.55 -12.15
C PRO A 293 19.95 1.02 -12.17
N GLY A 294 20.91 0.45 -12.91
CA GLY A 294 21.10 -1.00 -13.07
C GLY A 294 20.58 -1.60 -14.38
N SER A 295 20.27 -0.76 -15.38
CA SER A 295 20.17 -1.19 -16.79
C SER A 295 21.53 -1.38 -17.44
#